data_AF-A0A4Q3EIJ0-F1
#
_entry.id   AF-A0A4Q3EIJ0-F1
#
_cell.length_a   1.000
_cell.length_b   1.000
_cell.length_c   1.000
_cell.angle_alpha   90.00
_cell.angle_beta   90.00
_cell.angle_gamma   90.00
#
_symmetry.space_group_name_H-M   'P 1'
#
loop_
_entity.id
_entity.type
_entity.pdbx_description
1 polymer ?
#
loop_
_entity_poly.entity_id
_entity_poly.type
_entity_poly.pdbx_seq_one_letter_code
_entity_poly.pdbx_strand_id
1 'polypeptide(L)'
;MLNSTEINSLVKLLDDPDQEIYNHVHGKLFSYGAEVISHLETAWESAFDPVLQERIAGLVHEIQFSNLKNDLKLWCQSGAFDLLRGALILNKYQYPDLDEQKIINEIEAIKRDVWLQMMYESSAVEKIKLMNHVFYNIYGFSGNTANHQDPQNSYLSQVM
;
A
#
# COMPACT_ATOMS: atom_id res chain seq x y z
N MET A 1 16.01 -10.07 -16.05
CA MET A 1 14.71 -9.94 -16.74
C MET A 1 14.06 -11.31 -16.72
N LEU A 2 12.88 -11.40 -16.10
CA LEU A 2 12.10 -12.62 -16.12
C LEU A 2 11.72 -12.98 -17.56
N ASN A 3 11.76 -14.26 -17.91
CA ASN A 3 11.34 -14.73 -19.22
C ASN A 3 9.81 -14.76 -19.26
N SER A 4 9.19 -13.79 -19.94
CA SER A 4 7.72 -13.68 -20.01
C SER A 4 7.05 -14.94 -20.57
N THR A 5 7.73 -15.68 -21.45
CA THR A 5 7.24 -16.96 -21.97
C THR A 5 7.18 -18.03 -20.88
N GLU A 6 8.16 -18.05 -19.98
CA GLU A 6 8.20 -18.97 -18.84
C GLU A 6 7.07 -18.63 -17.84
N ILE A 7 6.92 -17.35 -17.48
CA ILE A 7 5.84 -16.91 -16.58
C ILE A 7 4.47 -17.27 -17.16
N ASN A 8 4.22 -16.96 -18.44
CA ASN A 8 2.95 -17.29 -19.08
C ASN A 8 2.67 -18.79 -19.09
N SER A 9 3.72 -19.61 -19.22
CA SER A 9 3.58 -21.07 -19.17
C SER A 9 3.25 -21.53 -17.74
N LEU A 10 3.91 -20.97 -16.73
CA LEU A 10 3.63 -21.25 -15.32
C LEU A 10 2.21 -20.83 -14.94
N VAL A 11 1.76 -19.64 -15.36
CA VAL A 11 0.41 -19.16 -15.05
C VAL A 11 -0.66 -20.07 -15.65
N LYS A 12 -0.44 -20.60 -16.86
CA LYS A 12 -1.33 -21.60 -17.47
C LYS A 12 -1.34 -22.96 -16.78
N LEU A 13 -0.39 -23.23 -15.88
CA LEU A 13 -0.36 -24.46 -15.08
C LEU A 13 -0.94 -24.24 -13.68
N LEU A 14 -1.37 -23.01 -13.35
CA LEU A 14 -2.03 -22.73 -12.08
C LEU A 14 -3.44 -23.30 -12.02
N ASP A 15 -4.10 -23.65 -13.13
CA ASP A 15 -5.41 -24.31 -13.16
C ASP A 15 -5.31 -25.84 -13.12
N ASP A 16 -4.10 -26.41 -13.08
CA ASP A 16 -3.90 -27.84 -13.10
C ASP A 16 -4.62 -28.52 -11.91
N PRO A 17 -5.41 -29.59 -12.15
CA PRO A 17 -6.09 -30.33 -11.10
C PRO A 17 -5.12 -31.13 -10.22
N ASP A 18 -3.91 -31.41 -10.68
CA ASP A 18 -2.86 -32.06 -9.89
C ASP A 18 -2.28 -31.08 -8.85
N GLN A 19 -2.46 -31.42 -7.58
CA GLN A 19 -2.04 -30.58 -6.47
C GLN A 19 -0.51 -30.44 -6.37
N GLU A 20 0.27 -31.44 -6.78
CA GLU A 20 1.73 -31.34 -6.77
C GLU A 20 2.23 -30.35 -7.82
N ILE A 21 1.64 -30.39 -9.02
CA ILE A 21 1.93 -29.45 -10.11
C ILE A 21 1.57 -28.03 -9.66
N TYR A 22 0.35 -27.83 -9.17
CA TYR A 22 -0.09 -26.54 -8.65
C TYR A 22 0.86 -26.01 -7.57
N ASN A 23 1.19 -26.82 -6.56
CA ASN A 23 2.07 -26.39 -5.46
C ASN A 23 3.47 -25.99 -5.95
N HIS A 24 4.02 -26.74 -6.90
CA HIS A 24 5.33 -26.45 -7.46
C HIS A 24 5.33 -25.13 -8.26
N VAL A 25 4.32 -24.94 -9.11
CA VAL A 25 4.13 -23.73 -9.92
C VAL A 25 3.87 -22.52 -9.03
N HIS A 26 2.97 -22.66 -8.05
CA HIS A 26 2.64 -21.63 -7.06
C HIS A 26 3.89 -21.19 -6.29
N GLY A 27 4.66 -22.14 -5.74
CA GLY A 27 5.89 -21.83 -5.02
C GLY A 27 6.94 -21.15 -5.89
N LYS A 28 7.06 -21.54 -7.16
CA LYS A 28 7.97 -20.90 -8.11
C LYS A 28 7.54 -19.46 -8.42
N LEU A 29 6.27 -19.21 -8.69
CA LEU A 29 5.77 -17.86 -8.94
C LEU A 29 5.88 -16.97 -7.69
N PHE A 30 5.54 -17.51 -6.52
CA PHE A 30 5.72 -16.83 -5.23
C PHE A 30 7.18 -16.41 -5.01
N SER A 31 8.15 -17.25 -5.41
CA SER A 31 9.58 -16.94 -5.25
C SER A 31 10.07 -15.75 -6.08
N TYR A 32 9.35 -15.37 -7.15
CA TYR A 32 9.65 -14.17 -7.93
C TYR A 32 9.21 -12.86 -7.22
N GLY A 33 8.38 -12.95 -6.18
CA GLY A 33 7.97 -11.78 -5.39
C GLY A 33 7.23 -10.73 -6.22
N ALA A 34 7.49 -9.45 -5.95
CA ALA A 34 6.76 -8.33 -6.59
C ALA A 34 6.90 -8.29 -8.12
N GLU A 35 7.97 -8.82 -8.69
CA GLU A 35 8.25 -8.73 -10.12
C GLU A 35 7.24 -9.50 -11.00
N VAL A 36 6.56 -10.50 -10.44
CA VAL A 36 5.57 -11.30 -11.17
C VAL A 36 4.15 -10.74 -11.08
N ILE A 37 3.87 -9.79 -10.17
CA ILE A 37 2.52 -9.28 -9.90
C ILE A 37 1.85 -8.75 -11.18
N SER A 38 2.51 -7.85 -11.92
CA SER A 38 1.91 -7.29 -13.15
C SER A 38 1.59 -8.34 -14.21
N HIS A 39 2.37 -9.43 -14.27
CA HIS A 39 2.09 -10.55 -15.16
C HIS A 39 0.88 -11.37 -14.68
N LEU A 40 0.76 -11.57 -13.37
CA LEU A 40 -0.39 -12.23 -12.75
C LEU A 40 -1.68 -11.43 -12.95
N GLU A 41 -1.65 -10.10 -12.76
CA GLU A 41 -2.79 -9.22 -12.99
C GLU A 41 -3.25 -9.26 -14.45
N THR A 42 -2.31 -9.15 -15.39
CA THR A 42 -2.63 -9.26 -16.83
C THR A 42 -3.27 -10.61 -17.17
N ALA A 43 -2.77 -11.69 -16.56
CA ALA A 43 -3.32 -13.02 -16.77
C ALA A 43 -4.68 -13.21 -16.10
N TRP A 44 -4.91 -12.60 -14.93
CA TRP A 44 -6.19 -12.58 -14.24
C TRP A 44 -7.27 -11.91 -15.07
N GLU A 45 -6.97 -10.75 -15.67
CA GLU A 45 -7.88 -10.03 -16.58
C GLU A 45 -8.27 -10.86 -17.81
N SER A 46 -7.35 -11.70 -18.28
CA SER A 46 -7.54 -12.55 -19.47
C SER A 46 -8.13 -13.93 -19.14
N ALA A 47 -8.19 -14.31 -17.86
CA ALA A 47 -8.68 -15.61 -17.43
C ALA A 47 -10.21 -15.63 -17.46
N PHE A 48 -10.79 -16.64 -18.11
CA PHE A 48 -12.24 -16.87 -18.13
C PHE A 48 -12.68 -17.95 -17.13
N ASP A 49 -11.72 -18.71 -16.58
CA ASP A 49 -11.97 -19.75 -15.59
C ASP A 49 -11.98 -19.14 -14.17
N PRO A 50 -13.08 -19.26 -13.41
CA PRO A 50 -13.16 -18.77 -12.03
C PRO A 50 -12.11 -19.37 -11.10
N VAL A 51 -11.73 -20.64 -11.29
CA VAL A 51 -10.75 -21.30 -10.42
C VAL A 51 -9.36 -20.71 -10.63
N LEU A 52 -8.95 -20.53 -11.88
CA LEU A 52 -7.71 -19.85 -12.22
C LEU A 52 -7.68 -18.41 -11.68
N GLN A 53 -8.77 -17.65 -11.84
CA GLN A 53 -8.87 -16.28 -11.30
C GLN A 53 -8.69 -16.25 -9.78
N GLU A 54 -9.34 -17.14 -9.04
CA GLU A 54 -9.20 -17.23 -7.58
C GLU A 54 -7.77 -17.58 -7.17
N ARG A 55 -7.16 -18.56 -7.85
CA ARG A 55 -5.78 -18.99 -7.58
C ARG A 55 -4.76 -17.87 -7.85
N ILE A 56 -4.94 -17.13 -8.96
CA ILE A 56 -4.08 -15.99 -9.27
C ILE A 56 -4.26 -14.88 -8.23
N ALA A 57 -5.50 -14.52 -7.89
CA ALA A 57 -5.78 -13.48 -6.90
C ALA A 57 -5.21 -13.83 -5.51
N GLY A 58 -5.35 -15.09 -5.09
CA GLY A 58 -4.75 -15.59 -3.85
C GLY A 58 -3.23 -15.45 -3.85
N LEU A 59 -2.56 -15.88 -4.92
CA LEU A 59 -1.12 -15.77 -5.06
C LEU A 59 -0.64 -14.31 -5.05
N VAL A 60 -1.32 -13.40 -5.76
CA VAL A 60 -1.01 -11.96 -5.73
C VAL A 60 -1.11 -11.43 -4.29
N HIS A 61 -2.18 -11.75 -3.58
CA HIS A 61 -2.37 -11.33 -2.19
C HIS A 61 -1.27 -11.87 -1.27
N GLU A 62 -0.90 -13.14 -1.41
CA GLU A 62 0.18 -13.75 -0.62
C GLU A 62 1.53 -13.05 -0.85
N ILE A 63 1.87 -12.77 -2.11
CA ILE A 63 3.09 -12.05 -2.47
C ILE A 63 3.08 -10.65 -1.86
N GLN A 64 1.99 -9.89 -2.05
CA GLN A 64 1.83 -8.54 -1.53
C GLN A 64 1.95 -8.51 0.00
N PHE A 65 1.29 -9.44 0.69
CA PHE A 65 1.35 -9.53 2.15
C PHE A 65 2.74 -9.92 2.67
N SER A 66 3.43 -10.83 1.97
CA SER A 66 4.81 -11.19 2.28
C SER A 66 5.76 -9.98 2.14
N ASN A 67 5.63 -9.23 1.04
CA ASN A 67 6.41 -8.02 0.81
C ASN A 67 6.14 -6.96 1.87
N LEU A 68 4.87 -6.73 2.22
CA LEU A 68 4.49 -5.80 3.28
C LEU A 68 5.13 -6.15 4.63
N LYS A 69 5.11 -7.44 5.01
CA LYS A 69 5.76 -7.90 6.25
C LYS A 69 7.26 -7.63 6.22
N ASN A 70 7.90 -7.87 5.08
CA ASN A 70 9.33 -7.61 4.92
C ASN A 70 9.64 -6.11 5.02
N ASP A 71 8.86 -5.26 4.34
CA ASP A 71 9.00 -3.81 4.40
C ASP A 71 8.81 -3.28 5.83
N LEU A 72 7.79 -3.77 6.53
CA LEU A 72 7.52 -3.38 7.92
C LEU A 72 8.65 -3.83 8.85
N LYS A 73 9.19 -5.04 8.64
CA LYS A 73 10.34 -5.54 9.40
C LYS A 73 11.58 -4.69 9.16
N LEU A 74 11.86 -4.33 7.90
CA LEU A 74 12.97 -3.46 7.53
C LEU A 74 12.82 -2.07 8.17
N TRP A 75 11.62 -1.50 8.14
CA TRP A 75 11.31 -0.23 8.79
C TRP A 75 11.53 -0.28 10.31
N CYS A 76 11.10 -1.35 10.98
CA CYS A 76 11.37 -1.57 12.40
C CYS A 76 12.88 -1.67 12.67
N GLN A 77 13.61 -2.43 11.84
CA GLN A 77 15.06 -2.61 11.95
C GLN A 77 15.86 -1.33 11.70
N SER A 78 15.34 -0.41 10.87
CA SER A 78 15.93 0.92 10.67
C SER A 78 15.65 1.90 11.82
N GLY A 79 15.00 1.44 12.90
CA GLY A 79 14.70 2.26 14.08
C GLY A 79 13.35 2.97 14.04
N ALA A 80 12.50 2.69 13.05
CA ALA A 80 11.14 3.23 12.95
C ALA A 80 11.04 4.78 12.96
N PHE A 81 12.08 5.49 12.53
CA PHE A 81 12.14 6.95 12.60
C PHE A 81 11.18 7.66 11.62
N ASP A 82 11.03 7.11 10.41
CA ASP A 82 10.13 7.67 9.40
C ASP A 82 8.71 7.12 9.59
N LEU A 83 7.90 7.84 10.37
CA LEU A 83 6.52 7.43 10.65
C LEU A 83 5.62 7.43 9.41
N LEU A 84 5.89 8.33 8.46
CA LEU A 84 5.12 8.38 7.22
C LEU A 84 5.38 7.12 6.39
N ARG A 85 6.65 6.71 6.26
CA ARG A 85 6.98 5.45 5.58
C ARG A 85 6.30 4.25 6.25
N GLY A 86 6.31 4.19 7.59
CA GLY A 86 5.61 3.14 8.32
C GLY A 86 4.11 3.11 8.04
N ALA A 87 3.46 4.28 8.05
CA ALA A 87 2.03 4.41 7.74
C ALA A 87 1.69 4.05 6.28
N LEU A 88 2.56 4.40 5.33
CA LEU A 88 2.39 4.03 3.91
C LEU A 88 2.50 2.52 3.70
N ILE A 89 3.44 1.85 4.38
CA ILE A 89 3.55 0.38 4.35
C ILE A 89 2.24 -0.25 4.85
N LEU A 90 1.69 0.24 5.97
CA LEU A 90 0.40 -0.25 6.48
C LEU A 90 -0.76 0.03 5.52
N ASN A 91 -0.76 1.17 4.84
CA ASN A 91 -1.79 1.52 3.86
C ASN A 91 -1.83 0.53 2.68
N LYS A 92 -0.66 0.10 2.22
CA LYS A 92 -0.52 -0.92 1.16
C LYS A 92 -1.07 -2.29 1.51
N TYR A 93 -1.39 -2.55 2.79
CA TYR A 93 -2.08 -3.79 3.16
C TYR A 93 -3.47 -3.88 2.54
N GLN A 94 -4.23 -2.78 2.62
CA GLN A 94 -5.59 -2.72 2.11
C GLN A 94 -5.64 -2.16 0.69
N TYR A 95 -4.67 -1.31 0.33
CA TYR A 95 -4.58 -0.63 -0.96
C TYR A 95 -3.21 -0.86 -1.60
N PRO A 96 -2.94 -2.06 -2.17
CA PRO A 96 -1.64 -2.39 -2.76
C PRO A 96 -1.17 -1.40 -3.84
N ASP A 97 -2.11 -0.87 -4.62
CA ASP A 97 -1.88 0.04 -5.74
C ASP A 97 -1.72 1.51 -5.33
N LEU A 98 -1.53 1.78 -4.03
CA LEU A 98 -1.35 3.13 -3.50
C LEU A 98 -0.19 3.85 -4.19
N ASP A 99 -0.49 5.01 -4.78
CA ASP A 99 0.51 6.01 -5.15
C ASP A 99 1.03 6.74 -3.91
N GLU A 100 2.13 6.23 -3.35
CA GLU A 100 2.77 6.84 -2.18
C GLU A 100 3.17 8.30 -2.43
N GLN A 101 3.61 8.63 -3.64
CA GLN A 101 4.10 9.97 -3.96
C GLN A 101 2.98 11.00 -3.89
N LYS A 102 1.75 10.61 -4.27
CA LYS A 102 0.56 11.45 -4.11
C LYS A 102 0.36 11.86 -2.65
N ILE A 103 0.35 10.90 -1.74
CA ILE A 103 0.18 11.14 -0.29
C ILE A 103 1.32 11.99 0.26
N ILE A 104 2.57 11.70 -0.13
CA ILE A 104 3.74 12.50 0.28
C ILE A 104 3.60 13.96 -0.17
N ASN A 105 3.17 14.18 -1.42
CA ASN A 105 2.98 15.52 -1.96
C ASN A 105 1.87 16.30 -1.23
N GLU A 106 0.77 15.64 -0.86
CA GLU A 106 -0.31 16.24 -0.07
C GLU A 106 0.17 16.66 1.32
N ILE A 107 0.96 15.81 2.00
CA ILE A 107 1.55 16.15 3.30
C ILE A 107 2.56 17.32 3.18
N GLU A 108 3.39 17.32 2.14
CA GLU A 108 4.32 18.41 1.89
C GLU A 108 3.61 19.73 1.56
N ALA A 109 2.45 19.69 0.89
CA ALA A 109 1.61 20.86 0.68
C ALA A 109 1.09 21.43 2.01
N ILE A 110 0.54 20.58 2.88
CA ILE A 110 0.07 20.98 4.23
C ILE A 110 1.23 21.61 5.02
N LYS A 111 2.39 20.95 5.05
CA LYS A 111 3.59 21.44 5.72
C LYS A 111 4.05 22.80 5.18
N ARG A 112 4.05 22.98 3.86
CA ARG A 112 4.40 24.26 3.22
C ARG A 112 3.44 25.36 3.64
N ASP A 113 2.14 25.09 3.67
CA ASP A 113 1.13 26.10 4.01
C ASP A 113 1.20 26.53 5.48
N VAL A 114 1.55 25.60 6.38
CA VAL A 114 1.92 25.92 7.77
C VAL A 114 3.17 26.80 7.80
N TRP A 115 4.23 26.38 7.10
CA TRP A 115 5.52 27.08 7.09
C TRP A 115 5.41 28.53 6.60
N LEU A 116 4.69 28.77 5.50
CA LEU A 116 4.53 30.10 4.90
C LEU A 116 3.85 31.10 5.83
N GLN A 117 3.00 30.62 6.73
CA GLN A 117 2.26 31.46 7.68
C GLN A 117 2.95 31.55 9.05
N MET A 118 3.99 30.73 9.30
CA MET A 118 4.64 30.65 10.61
C MET A 118 5.63 31.80 10.79
N MET A 119 5.33 32.68 11.75
CA MET A 119 6.23 33.77 12.12
C MET A 119 7.35 33.26 13.04
N TYR A 120 8.61 33.68 12.81
CA TYR A 120 9.76 33.21 13.59
C TYR A 120 9.61 33.47 15.10
N GLU A 121 9.16 34.67 15.46
CA GLU A 121 8.97 35.14 16.84
C GLU A 121 7.65 34.67 17.49
N SER A 122 6.86 33.82 16.82
CA SER A 122 5.58 33.35 17.39
C SER A 122 5.81 32.40 18.58
N SER A 123 4.99 32.58 19.61
CA SER A 123 4.95 31.71 20.78
C SER A 123 4.47 30.30 20.40
N ALA A 124 4.77 29.31 21.24
CA ALA A 124 4.32 27.93 21.02
C ALA A 124 2.79 27.82 20.86
N VAL A 125 2.03 28.59 21.62
CA VAL A 125 0.55 28.59 21.54
C VAL A 125 0.07 29.14 20.20
N GLU A 126 0.69 30.20 19.70
CA GLU A 126 0.35 30.77 18.38
C GLU A 126 0.69 29.80 17.25
N LYS A 127 1.82 29.09 17.34
CA LYS A 127 2.20 28.04 16.38
C LYS A 127 1.15 26.93 16.32
N ILE A 128 0.68 26.45 17.46
CA ILE A 128 -0.38 25.42 17.51
C ILE A 128 -1.71 25.96 16.97
N LYS A 129 -2.08 27.20 17.28
CA LYS A 129 -3.30 27.83 16.73
C LYS A 129 -3.23 27.93 15.21
N LEU A 130 -2.08 28.30 14.65
CA LEU A 130 -1.86 28.32 13.21
C LEU A 130 -2.00 26.91 12.61
N MET A 131 -1.34 25.90 13.19
CA MET A 131 -1.44 24.52 12.70
C MET A 131 -2.89 24.03 12.70
N ASN A 132 -3.63 24.25 13.79
CA ASN A 132 -5.05 23.90 13.87
C ASN A 132 -5.88 24.64 12.81
N HIS A 133 -5.60 25.92 12.55
CA HIS A 133 -6.26 26.67 11.50
C HIS A 133 -6.00 26.06 10.12
N VAL A 134 -4.75 25.70 9.81
CA VAL A 134 -4.40 25.03 8.55
C VAL A 134 -5.11 23.69 8.45
N PHE A 135 -5.01 22.83 9.47
CA PHE A 135 -5.60 21.49 9.42
C PHE A 135 -7.14 21.52 9.30
N TYR A 136 -7.80 22.29 10.15
CA TYR A 136 -9.26 22.20 10.30
C TYR A 136 -10.03 23.21 9.45
N ASN A 137 -9.47 24.40 9.20
CA ASN A 137 -10.19 25.45 8.46
C ASN A 137 -9.76 25.54 7.00
N ILE A 138 -8.50 25.29 6.68
CA ILE A 138 -8.01 25.32 5.29
C ILE A 138 -8.20 23.95 4.63
N TYR A 139 -7.67 22.89 5.24
CA TYR A 139 -7.75 21.52 4.70
C TYR A 139 -9.03 20.79 5.11
N GLY A 140 -9.81 21.32 6.05
CA GLY A 140 -11.12 20.78 6.40
C GLY A 140 -11.08 19.44 7.14
N PHE A 141 -9.94 19.05 7.71
CA PHE A 141 -9.85 17.82 8.49
C PHE A 141 -10.89 17.84 9.61
N SER A 142 -11.51 16.68 9.86
CA SER A 142 -12.46 16.52 10.93
C SER A 142 -12.45 15.08 11.42
N GLY A 143 -12.85 14.89 12.68
CA GLY A 143 -12.95 13.54 13.23
C GLY A 143 -14.18 12.82 12.68
N ASN A 144 -14.02 11.54 12.33
CA ASN A 144 -15.15 10.66 12.04
C ASN A 144 -15.88 10.27 13.34
N THR A 145 -16.70 11.18 13.84
CA THR A 145 -17.43 10.99 15.12
C THR A 145 -18.54 9.96 15.03
N ALA A 146 -19.10 9.75 13.83
CA ALA A 146 -20.15 8.78 13.58
C ALA A 146 -19.61 7.34 13.61
N ASN A 147 -18.41 7.11 13.07
CA ASN A 147 -17.78 5.79 13.04
C ASN A 147 -16.30 5.85 13.46
N HIS A 148 -16.05 6.21 14.73
CA HIS A 148 -14.70 6.40 15.25
C HIS A 148 -13.86 5.11 15.27
N GLN A 149 -14.50 3.92 15.25
CA GLN A 149 -13.82 2.62 15.24
C GLN A 149 -13.65 2.04 13.84
N ASP A 150 -14.01 2.80 12.79
CA ASP A 150 -13.81 2.34 11.43
C ASP A 150 -12.32 2.06 11.17
N PRO A 151 -11.93 0.83 10.81
CA PRO A 151 -10.54 0.53 10.43
C PRO A 151 -10.03 1.43 9.32
N GLN A 152 -10.95 1.91 8.46
CA GLN A 152 -10.63 2.81 7.34
C GLN A 152 -10.00 4.13 7.80
N ASN A 153 -10.30 4.58 9.03
CA ASN A 153 -9.69 5.78 9.61
C ASN A 153 -8.17 5.64 9.83
N SER A 154 -7.60 4.44 9.73
CA SER A 154 -6.17 4.18 9.89
C SER A 154 -5.38 4.28 8.58
N TYR A 155 -6.07 4.40 7.44
CA TYR A 155 -5.45 4.43 6.13
C TYR A 155 -5.36 5.87 5.62
N LEU A 156 -4.13 6.41 5.53
CA LEU A 156 -3.83 7.70 4.89
C LEU A 156 -4.63 7.99 3.60
N SER A 157 -4.66 7.06 2.65
CA SER A 157 -5.45 7.14 1.41
C SER A 157 -6.95 7.34 1.56
N GLN A 158 -7.52 7.10 2.75
CA GLN A 158 -8.93 7.30 3.06
C GLN A 158 -9.20 8.59 3.84
N VAL A 159 -8.19 9.14 4.52
CA VAL A 159 -8.33 10.28 5.42
C VAL A 159 -7.66 11.55 4.91
N MET A 160 -6.82 11.44 3.89
CA MET A 160 -6.22 12.54 3.12
C MET A 160 -7.14 12.91 1.95
#